data_AF-A0A232LTU4-F1
#
_entry.id   AF-A0A232LTU4-F1
#
_cell.length_a   1.000
_cell.length_b   1.000
_cell.length_c   1.000
_cell.angle_alpha   90.00
_cell.angle_beta   90.00
_cell.angle_gamma   90.00
#
_symmetry.space_group_name_H-M   'P 1'
#
loop_
_entity.id
_entity.type
_entity.pdbx_description
1 polymer ?
#
loop_
_entity_poly.entity_id
_entity_poly.type
_entity_poly.pdbx_seq_one_letter_code
_entity_poly.pdbx_strand_id
1 'polypeptide(L)'
;MVHHSLDNADPNKLMNVLWAVRWSMAAWADEVQSSIISNCWRMSSLLGPVYGPEPAPENEAIRDVQRLAAKLHEMRKIKEVVTDIRSFTNPVDEAVEDEPGDLIQQIAEQFGPERDAESDEEMHEVRNVGIQEALDALNILRQYEEQQQDGDSALITLLNKNERCIQARRIRSVK
;
A
#
# COMPACT_ATOMS: atom_id res chain seq x y z
N MET A 1 0.88 9.93 13.32
CA MET A 1 0.33 9.54 12.00
C MET A 1 1.18 10.27 10.97
N VAL A 2 2.08 9.58 10.28
CA VAL A 2 3.01 10.24 9.36
C VAL A 2 2.32 10.33 8.00
N HIS A 3 1.76 11.50 7.68
CA HIS A 3 1.25 11.78 6.35
C HIS A 3 2.43 11.94 5.40
N HIS A 4 2.81 10.84 4.74
CA HIS A 4 3.75 10.86 3.62
C HIS A 4 3.00 11.27 2.36
N SER A 5 2.62 12.54 2.26
CA SER A 5 2.01 13.07 1.03
C SER A 5 3.09 13.32 -0.03
N LEU A 6 2.89 12.75 -1.22
CA LEU A 6 3.64 13.02 -2.44
C LEU A 6 2.98 14.15 -3.27
N ASP A 7 2.26 15.07 -2.62
CA ASP A 7 1.65 16.18 -3.33
C ASP A 7 2.75 17.01 -4.02
N ASN A 8 2.70 17.01 -5.35
CA ASN A 8 3.49 17.85 -6.25
C ASN A 8 4.97 17.47 -6.48
N ALA A 9 5.42 16.27 -6.09
CA ALA A 9 6.77 15.80 -6.36
C ALA A 9 6.80 14.56 -7.27
N ASP A 10 7.76 14.51 -8.20
CA ASP A 10 7.95 13.38 -9.13
C ASP A 10 8.35 12.11 -8.35
N PRO A 11 7.48 11.08 -8.25
CA PRO A 11 7.75 9.88 -7.47
C PRO A 11 9.01 9.16 -7.94
N ASN A 12 9.31 9.23 -9.23
CA ASN A 12 10.47 8.57 -9.82
C ASN A 12 11.81 9.20 -9.42
N LYS A 13 11.78 10.44 -8.90
CA LYS A 13 12.99 11.14 -8.42
C LYS A 13 13.16 11.11 -6.92
N LEU A 14 12.10 10.80 -6.18
CA LEU A 14 12.05 10.89 -4.72
C LEU A 14 11.97 9.52 -4.04
N MET A 15 11.38 8.54 -4.73
CA MET A 15 11.23 7.18 -4.22
C MET A 15 12.57 6.43 -4.34
N ASN A 16 13.24 6.22 -3.22
CA ASN A 16 14.37 5.31 -3.12
C ASN A 16 13.94 4.00 -2.44
N VAL A 17 14.78 2.96 -2.52
CA VAL A 17 14.48 1.62 -1.96
C VAL A 17 14.13 1.70 -0.46
N LEU A 18 14.83 2.54 0.30
CA LEU A 18 14.52 2.72 1.73
C LEU A 18 13.11 3.31 1.93
N TRP A 19 12.71 4.26 1.09
CA TRP A 19 11.37 4.83 1.08
C TRP A 19 10.32 3.78 0.70
N ALA A 20 10.57 2.99 -0.34
CA ALA A 20 9.70 1.89 -0.74
C ALA A 20 9.51 0.89 0.40
N VAL A 21 10.60 0.44 1.05
CA VAL A 21 10.55 -0.49 2.18
C VAL A 21 9.75 0.09 3.35
N ARG A 22 9.97 1.36 3.69
CA ARG A 22 9.22 2.04 4.77
C ARG A 22 7.73 2.17 4.44
N TRP A 23 7.41 2.52 3.20
CA TRP A 23 6.04 2.63 2.74
C TRP A 23 5.33 1.27 2.72
N SER A 24 5.99 0.22 2.22
CA SER A 24 5.46 -1.14 2.25
C SER A 24 5.20 -1.64 3.68
N MET A 25 6.11 -1.35 4.62
CA MET A 25 5.89 -1.69 6.03
C MET A 25 4.71 -0.93 6.64
N ALA A 26 4.56 0.36 6.34
CA ALA A 26 3.45 1.17 6.83
C ALA A 26 2.11 0.69 6.24
N ALA A 27 2.04 0.52 4.92
CA ALA A 27 0.86 0.00 4.24
C ALA A 27 0.48 -1.39 4.76
N TRP A 28 1.46 -2.27 4.98
CA TRP A 28 1.22 -3.59 5.55
C TRP A 28 0.70 -3.55 7.00
N ALA A 29 1.21 -2.64 7.82
CA ALA A 29 0.80 -2.52 9.22
C ALA A 29 -0.55 -1.82 9.40
N ASP A 30 -0.81 -0.78 8.60
CA ASP A 30 -1.94 0.12 8.81
C ASP A 30 -3.14 -0.19 7.91
N GLU A 31 -2.92 -0.73 6.71
CA GLU A 31 -3.97 -0.92 5.69
C GLU A 31 -4.33 -2.40 5.49
N VAL A 32 -3.38 -3.32 5.67
CA VAL A 32 -3.63 -4.76 5.44
C VAL A 32 -4.27 -5.40 6.67
N GLN A 33 -5.60 -5.50 6.63
CA GLN A 33 -6.36 -6.24 7.64
C GLN A 33 -6.32 -7.76 7.41
N SER A 34 -6.50 -8.55 8.46
CA SER A 34 -6.55 -10.01 8.36
C SER A 34 -7.65 -10.51 7.40
N SER A 35 -8.74 -9.76 7.26
CA SER A 35 -9.82 -10.04 6.30
C SER A 35 -9.35 -9.89 4.85
N ILE A 36 -8.48 -8.92 4.55
CA ILE A 36 -7.90 -8.70 3.22
C ILE A 36 -7.01 -9.89 2.86
N ILE A 37 -6.15 -10.33 3.79
CA ILE A 37 -5.28 -11.50 3.58
C ILE A 37 -6.12 -12.76 3.32
N SER A 38 -7.13 -13.01 4.16
CA SER A 38 -8.05 -14.15 3.98
C SER A 38 -8.81 -14.08 2.66
N ASN A 39 -9.21 -12.90 2.20
CA ASN A 39 -9.85 -12.71 0.91
C ASN A 39 -8.89 -13.02 -0.25
N CYS A 40 -7.64 -12.57 -0.19
CA CYS A 40 -6.64 -12.85 -1.21
C CYS A 40 -6.38 -14.36 -1.34
N TRP A 41 -6.22 -15.08 -0.23
CA TRP A 41 -6.05 -16.54 -0.24
C TRP A 41 -7.25 -17.30 -0.81
N ARG A 42 -8.42 -16.67 -0.74
CA ARG A 42 -9.67 -17.26 -1.20
C ARG A 42 -9.92 -16.98 -2.68
N MET A 43 -9.52 -15.81 -3.15
CA MET A 43 -9.53 -15.43 -4.56
C MET A 43 -8.44 -16.14 -5.37
N SER A 44 -7.34 -16.56 -4.72
CA SER A 44 -6.23 -17.21 -5.42
C SER A 44 -6.52 -18.65 -5.87
N SER A 45 -7.70 -19.20 -5.58
CA SER A 45 -8.13 -20.57 -5.92
C SER A 45 -7.24 -21.70 -5.35
N LEU A 46 -6.16 -21.36 -4.63
CA LEU A 46 -5.19 -22.29 -4.02
C LEU A 46 -5.81 -23.19 -2.95
N LEU A 47 -6.92 -22.74 -2.35
CA LEU A 47 -7.66 -23.49 -1.31
C LEU A 47 -8.79 -24.37 -1.90
N GLY A 48 -8.90 -24.46 -3.22
CA GLY A 48 -9.91 -25.24 -3.93
C GLY A 48 -11.29 -24.55 -4.03
N PRO A 49 -12.24 -25.17 -4.74
CA PRO A 49 -13.51 -24.53 -5.15
C PRO A 49 -14.50 -24.24 -4.00
N VAL A 50 -14.20 -24.65 -2.77
CA VAL A 50 -15.16 -24.67 -1.65
C VAL A 50 -15.14 -23.37 -0.82
N TYR A 51 -14.11 -22.55 -0.95
CA TYR A 51 -14.04 -21.26 -0.27
C TYR A 51 -14.19 -20.16 -1.31
N GLY A 52 -15.43 -19.73 -1.58
CA GLY A 52 -15.68 -18.46 -2.26
C GLY A 52 -15.57 -17.30 -1.26
N PRO A 53 -15.26 -16.07 -1.71
CA PRO A 53 -15.38 -14.87 -0.88
C PRO A 53 -16.67 -14.90 -0.04
N GLU A 54 -16.54 -14.84 1.29
CA GLU A 54 -17.55 -14.38 2.24
C GLU A 54 -18.07 -13.12 1.58
N PRO A 55 -19.39 -13.05 1.38
CA PRO A 55 -19.98 -11.89 0.75
C PRO A 55 -19.46 -10.69 1.54
N ALA A 56 -18.74 -9.80 0.84
CA ALA A 56 -18.30 -8.56 1.44
C ALA A 56 -19.51 -7.94 2.15
N PRO A 57 -19.34 -7.40 3.37
CA PRO A 57 -20.43 -6.70 4.05
C PRO A 57 -21.03 -5.74 3.03
N GLU A 58 -22.37 -5.78 2.89
CA GLU A 58 -23.09 -5.11 1.80
C GLU A 58 -22.50 -3.73 1.54
N ASN A 59 -21.80 -3.61 0.41
CA ASN A 59 -21.07 -2.41 0.09
C ASN A 59 -22.09 -1.28 -0.09
N GLU A 60 -22.05 -0.26 0.77
CA GLU A 60 -22.97 0.88 0.70
C GLU A 60 -22.97 1.51 -0.70
N ALA A 61 -21.83 1.50 -1.38
CA ALA A 61 -21.70 1.97 -2.76
C ALA A 61 -22.56 1.15 -3.74
N ILE A 62 -22.66 -0.18 -3.58
CA ILE A 62 -23.49 -1.04 -4.43
C ILE A 62 -24.97 -0.68 -4.24
N ARG A 63 -25.40 -0.49 -2.98
CA ARG A 63 -26.77 -0.08 -2.66
C ARG A 63 -27.10 1.30 -3.21
N ASP A 64 -26.16 2.24 -3.11
CA ASP A 64 -26.32 3.60 -3.65
C ASP A 64 -26.40 3.62 -5.16
N VAL A 65 -25.55 2.85 -5.85
CA VAL A 65 -25.59 2.73 -7.31
C VAL A 65 -26.89 2.07 -7.77
N GLN A 66 -27.35 1.01 -7.10
CA GLN A 66 -28.66 0.38 -7.39
C GLN A 66 -29.81 1.38 -7.23
N ARG A 67 -29.81 2.18 -6.15
CA ARG A 67 -30.80 3.23 -5.91
C ARG A 67 -30.79 4.31 -7.00
N LEU A 68 -29.60 4.76 -7.41
CA LEU A 68 -29.45 5.76 -8.47
C LEU A 68 -29.88 5.21 -9.84
N ALA A 69 -29.55 3.95 -10.15
CA ALA A 69 -29.99 3.28 -11.37
C ALA A 69 -31.52 3.17 -11.44
N ALA A 70 -32.18 2.79 -10.33
CA ALA A 70 -33.63 2.76 -10.25
C ALA A 70 -34.27 4.13 -10.51
N LYS A 71 -33.68 5.21 -9.95
CA LYS A 71 -34.13 6.58 -10.18
C LYS A 71 -33.95 7.01 -11.65
N LEU A 72 -32.84 6.65 -12.28
CA LEU A 72 -32.60 6.96 -13.70
C LEU A 72 -33.58 6.20 -14.62
N HIS A 73 -33.96 4.98 -14.26
CA HIS A 73 -34.97 4.21 -14.98
C HIS A 73 -36.36 4.86 -14.85
N GLU A 74 -36.75 5.28 -13.65
CA GLU A 74 -38.00 6.02 -13.42
C GLU A 74 -38.07 7.31 -14.25
N MET A 75 -36.93 8.01 -14.38
CA MET A 75 -36.77 9.18 -15.23
C MET A 75 -36.69 8.86 -16.74
N ARG A 76 -36.83 7.58 -17.14
CA ARG A 76 -36.67 7.06 -18.52
C ARG A 76 -35.35 7.45 -19.19
N LYS A 77 -34.29 7.63 -18.40
CA LYS A 77 -32.93 7.93 -18.89
C LYS A 77 -32.15 6.67 -19.26
N ILE A 78 -32.54 5.53 -18.71
CA ILE A 78 -32.04 4.21 -19.08
C ILE A 78 -33.22 3.31 -19.47
N LYS A 79 -33.01 2.40 -20.43
CA LYS A 79 -34.08 1.55 -20.99
C LYS A 79 -34.37 0.31 -20.14
N GLU A 80 -33.37 -0.19 -19.43
CA GLU A 80 -33.45 -1.44 -18.68
C GLU A 80 -33.12 -1.19 -17.21
N VAL A 81 -33.85 -1.85 -16.32
CA VAL A 81 -33.53 -1.86 -14.89
C VAL A 81 -32.39 -2.83 -14.68
N VAL A 82 -31.24 -2.30 -14.25
CA VAL A 82 -30.14 -3.13 -13.75
C VAL A 82 -30.63 -3.83 -12.48
N THR A 83 -30.89 -5.14 -12.57
CA THR A 83 -31.46 -5.94 -11.48
C THR A 83 -30.42 -6.28 -10.42
N ASP A 84 -29.17 -6.46 -10.84
CA ASP A 84 -28.01 -6.56 -9.97
C ASP A 84 -26.85 -5.77 -10.57
N ILE A 85 -26.33 -4.79 -9.84
CA ILE A 85 -25.17 -4.01 -10.32
C ILE A 85 -23.90 -4.85 -10.34
N ARG A 86 -23.86 -5.95 -9.57
CA ARG A 86 -22.69 -6.85 -9.51
C ARG A 86 -22.45 -7.57 -10.83
N SER A 87 -23.49 -7.72 -11.67
CA SER A 87 -23.34 -8.29 -13.02
C SER A 87 -22.59 -7.37 -13.99
N PHE A 88 -22.44 -6.08 -13.68
CA PHE A 88 -21.59 -5.17 -14.45
C PHE A 88 -20.11 -5.31 -14.09
N THR A 89 -19.82 -5.60 -12.82
CA THR A 89 -18.44 -5.75 -12.34
C THR A 89 -17.88 -7.14 -12.56
N ASN A 90 -18.75 -8.14 -12.75
CA ASN A 90 -18.37 -9.53 -13.04
C ASN A 90 -19.35 -10.12 -14.06
N PRO A 91 -19.27 -9.73 -15.36
CA PRO A 91 -20.16 -10.23 -16.38
C PRO A 91 -19.87 -11.71 -16.66
N VAL A 92 -20.93 -12.47 -16.98
CA VAL A 92 -20.82 -13.91 -17.25
C VAL A 92 -19.92 -14.20 -18.46
N ASP A 93 -19.81 -13.24 -19.38
CA ASP A 93 -18.97 -13.31 -20.58
C ASP A 93 -17.47 -13.08 -20.28
N GLU A 94 -17.10 -12.58 -19.09
CA GLU A 94 -15.71 -12.47 -18.62
C GLU A 94 -15.29 -13.65 -17.73
N ALA A 95 -16.14 -14.68 -17.59
CA ALA A 95 -15.77 -15.90 -16.89
C ALA A 95 -14.67 -16.63 -17.69
N VAL A 96 -13.43 -16.54 -17.19
CA VAL A 96 -12.29 -17.24 -17.78
C VAL A 96 -12.40 -18.72 -17.42
N GLU A 97 -12.66 -19.56 -18.42
CA GLU A 97 -12.50 -21.02 -18.31
C GLU A 97 -11.03 -21.38 -18.54
N ASP A 98 -10.19 -21.24 -17.51
CA ASP A 98 -8.81 -21.72 -17.59
C ASP A 98 -8.79 -23.25 -17.47
N GLU A 99 -8.39 -23.95 -18.52
CA GLU A 99 -8.05 -25.37 -18.38
C GLU A 99 -6.72 -25.49 -17.60
N PRO A 100 -6.55 -26.53 -16.75
CA PRO A 100 -5.34 -26.68 -15.92
C PRO A 100 -4.01 -26.67 -16.69
N GLY A 101 -4.04 -26.95 -17.99
CA GLY A 101 -2.86 -26.91 -18.87
C GLY A 101 -2.38 -25.48 -19.21
N ASP A 102 -3.30 -24.52 -19.30
CA ASP A 102 -3.00 -23.14 -19.72
C ASP A 102 -2.24 -22.37 -18.63
N LEU A 103 -2.52 -22.69 -17.36
CA LEU A 103 -1.84 -22.09 -16.21
C LEU A 103 -0.35 -22.43 -16.18
N ILE A 104 0.00 -23.68 -16.53
CA ILE A 104 1.40 -24.13 -16.54
C ILE A 104 2.19 -23.41 -17.63
N GLN A 105 1.56 -23.20 -18.79
CA GLN A 105 2.19 -22.50 -19.90
C GLN A 105 2.39 -21.01 -19.61
N GLN A 106 1.41 -20.33 -19.01
CA GLN A 106 1.57 -18.93 -18.57
C GLN A 106 2.67 -18.77 -17.52
N ILE A 107 2.78 -19.69 -16.56
CA ILE A 107 3.86 -19.66 -15.56
C ILE A 107 5.22 -19.86 -16.23
N ALA A 108 5.33 -20.78 -17.19
CA ALA A 108 6.56 -21.02 -17.92
C ALA A 108 6.98 -19.81 -18.78
N GLU A 109 6.02 -19.10 -19.37
CA GLU A 109 6.26 -17.88 -20.15
C GLU A 109 6.66 -16.69 -19.25
N GLN A 110 6.09 -16.57 -18.05
CA GLN A 110 6.35 -15.46 -17.13
C GLN A 110 7.67 -15.59 -16.34
N PHE A 111 8.08 -16.83 -16.05
CA PHE A 111 9.26 -17.17 -15.26
C PHE A 111 10.32 -17.95 -16.07
N GLY A 112 10.20 -17.94 -17.39
CA GLY A 112 11.15 -18.56 -18.30
C GLY A 112 12.54 -17.91 -18.23
N PRO A 113 13.60 -18.67 -18.56
CA PRO A 113 15.00 -18.25 -18.42
C PRO A 113 15.42 -17.06 -19.31
N GLU A 114 14.54 -16.56 -20.19
CA GLU A 114 14.82 -15.42 -21.06
C GLU A 114 14.70 -14.05 -20.36
N ARG A 115 14.24 -14.02 -19.10
CA ARG A 115 13.98 -12.76 -18.37
C ARG A 115 15.15 -12.25 -17.53
N ASP A 116 16.27 -12.98 -17.47
CA ASP A 116 17.48 -12.60 -16.69
C ASP A 116 18.26 -11.40 -17.28
N ALA A 117 17.72 -10.68 -18.28
CA ALA A 117 18.45 -9.66 -19.04
C ALA A 117 18.04 -8.19 -18.75
N GLU A 118 17.11 -7.92 -17.83
CA GLU A 118 16.78 -6.54 -17.42
C GLU A 118 17.18 -6.27 -15.97
N SER A 119 18.49 -6.18 -15.75
CA SER A 119 19.06 -5.60 -14.52
C SER A 119 20.05 -4.51 -14.92
N ASP A 120 19.51 -3.42 -15.46
CA ASP A 120 20.23 -2.15 -15.60
C ASP A 120 19.75 -1.18 -14.50
N GLU A 121 19.63 -1.70 -13.28
CA GLU A 121 19.40 -0.87 -12.10
C GLU A 121 20.65 -0.05 -11.85
N GLU A 122 20.69 1.19 -12.37
CA GLU A 122 21.68 2.18 -11.99
C GLU A 122 21.73 2.29 -10.47
N MET A 123 22.80 1.76 -9.87
CA MET A 123 23.02 1.75 -8.44
C MET A 123 23.26 3.19 -7.95
N HIS A 124 22.18 3.92 -7.67
CA HIS A 124 22.27 5.26 -7.12
C HIS A 124 22.88 5.19 -5.72
N GLU A 125 24.05 5.79 -5.53
CA GLU A 125 24.70 5.90 -4.22
C GLU A 125 23.82 6.71 -3.26
N VAL A 126 23.13 6.02 -2.35
CA VAL A 126 22.38 6.67 -1.27
C VAL A 126 23.39 7.31 -0.32
N ARG A 127 23.38 8.65 -0.24
CA ARG A 127 24.23 9.38 0.71
C ARG A 127 23.87 8.97 2.13
N ASN A 128 24.86 8.42 2.84
CA ASN A 128 24.73 8.12 4.26
C ASN A 128 24.61 9.43 5.06
N VAL A 129 23.56 9.54 5.87
CA VAL A 129 23.37 10.68 6.79
C VAL A 129 24.43 10.59 7.90
N GLY A 130 25.21 11.65 8.04
CA GLY A 130 26.25 11.72 9.07
C GLY A 130 25.65 11.80 10.49
N ILE A 131 26.42 11.38 11.50
CA ILE A 131 25.96 11.43 12.91
C ILE A 131 25.58 12.85 13.34
N GLN A 132 26.34 13.86 12.91
CA GLN A 132 26.05 15.26 13.24
C GLN A 132 24.75 15.72 12.56
N GLU A 133 24.58 15.39 11.28
CA GLU A 133 23.38 15.72 10.50
C GLU A 133 22.11 15.11 11.14
N ALA A 134 22.20 13.88 11.65
CA ALA A 134 21.11 13.24 12.38
C ALA A 134 20.78 13.92 13.72
N LEU A 135 21.80 14.39 14.46
CA LEU A 135 21.60 15.12 15.72
C LEU A 135 20.97 16.50 15.48
N ASP A 136 21.41 17.19 14.43
CA ASP A 136 20.88 18.50 14.06
C ASP A 136 19.40 18.39 13.65
N ALA A 137 19.05 17.37 12.86
CA ALA A 137 17.67 17.07 12.48
C ALA A 137 16.78 16.76 13.69
N LEU A 138 17.28 15.99 14.67
CA LEU A 138 16.54 15.72 15.92
C LEU A 138 16.30 17.00 16.73
N ASN A 139 17.28 17.89 16.79
CA ASN A 139 17.13 19.16 17.49
C ASN A 139 16.08 20.06 16.82
N ILE A 140 16.07 20.13 15.49
CA ILE A 140 15.05 20.85 14.72
C ILE A 140 13.65 20.30 15.02
N LEU A 141 13.49 18.97 14.96
CA LEU A 141 12.20 18.33 15.21
C LEU A 141 11.72 18.53 16.65
N ARG A 142 12.63 18.47 17.64
CA ARG A 142 12.30 18.78 19.03
C ARG A 142 11.84 20.23 19.20
N GLN A 143 12.57 21.19 18.63
CA GLN A 143 12.21 22.60 18.73
C GLN A 143 10.85 22.89 18.09
N TYR A 144 10.57 22.24 16.95
CA TYR A 144 9.26 22.35 16.31
C TYR A 144 8.13 21.92 17.26
N GLU A 145 8.26 20.75 17.90
CA GLU A 145 7.26 20.23 18.85
C GLU A 145 7.13 21.09 20.11
N GLU A 146 8.25 21.58 20.66
CA GLU A 146 8.25 22.46 21.83
C GLU A 146 7.55 23.81 21.59
N GLN A 147 7.48 24.24 20.33
CA GLN A 147 6.84 25.50 19.92
C GLN A 147 5.34 25.35 19.60
N GLN A 148 4.81 24.12 19.52
CA GLN A 148 3.39 23.91 19.25
C GLN A 148 2.53 24.19 20.49
N GLN A 149 1.32 24.70 20.26
CA GLN A 149 0.36 24.99 21.34
C GLN A 149 -0.19 23.71 22.00
N ASP A 150 -0.15 22.59 21.27
CA ASP A 150 -0.56 21.24 21.65
C ASP A 150 0.60 20.22 21.56
N GLY A 151 1.84 20.67 21.81
CA GLY A 151 3.04 19.85 21.64
C GLY A 151 2.99 18.50 22.36
N ASP A 152 3.41 17.44 21.67
CA ASP A 152 3.39 16.08 22.20
C ASP A 152 4.58 15.82 23.14
N SER A 153 4.30 15.83 24.45
CA SER A 153 5.31 15.55 25.49
C SER A 153 5.90 14.12 25.39
N ALA A 154 5.11 13.15 24.91
CA ALA A 154 5.60 11.78 24.71
C ALA A 154 6.60 11.74 23.56
N LEU A 155 6.33 12.47 22.48
CA LEU A 155 7.25 12.61 21.36
C LEU A 155 8.55 13.30 21.79
N ILE A 156 8.50 14.41 22.53
CA ILE A 156 9.71 15.09 23.05
C ILE A 156 10.57 14.14 23.89
N THR A 157 9.93 13.32 24.75
CA THR A 157 10.64 12.31 25.56
C THR A 157 11.31 11.25 24.68
N LEU A 158 10.62 10.80 23.63
CA LEU A 158 11.15 9.84 22.67
C LEU A 158 12.33 10.42 21.88
N LEU A 159 12.25 11.67 21.43
CA LEU A 159 13.33 12.36 20.73
C LEU A 159 14.59 12.49 21.60
N ASN A 160 14.43 12.86 22.87
CA ASN A 160 15.54 12.94 23.82
C ASN A 160 16.21 11.58 24.06
N LYS A 161 15.44 10.49 24.10
CA LYS A 161 15.99 9.13 24.21
C LYS A 161 16.81 8.76 22.97
N ASN A 162 16.30 9.07 21.78
CA ASN A 162 17.01 8.81 20.52
C ASN A 162 18.30 9.64 20.40
N GLU A 163 18.29 10.91 20.81
CA GLU A 163 19.47 11.75 20.85
C GLU A 163 20.59 11.12 21.69
N ARG A 164 20.27 10.64 22.90
CA ARG A 164 21.23 9.95 23.77
C ARG A 164 21.81 8.69 23.12
N CYS A 165 20.98 7.91 22.42
CA CYS A 165 21.44 6.73 21.70
C CYS A 165 22.43 7.08 20.57
N ILE A 166 22.16 8.14 19.81
CA ILE A 166 23.03 8.59 18.72
C ILE A 166 24.34 9.17 19.28
N GLN A 167 24.29 9.96 20.35
CA GLN A 167 25.49 10.45 21.03
C GLN A 167 26.35 9.30 21.58
N ALA A 168 25.74 8.25 22.14
CA ALA A 168 26.47 7.07 22.59
C ALA A 168 27.18 6.35 21.42
N ARG A 169 26.54 6.29 20.24
CA ARG A 169 27.17 5.76 19.01
C ARG A 169 28.33 6.64 18.54
N ARG A 170 28.18 7.97 18.60
CA ARG A 170 29.27 8.92 18.31
C ARG A 170 30.50 8.65 19.16
N ILE A 171 30.32 8.49 20.46
CA ILE A 171 31.42 8.25 21.41
C ILE A 171 32.11 6.91 21.13
N ARG A 172 31.34 5.87 20.77
CA ARG A 172 31.90 4.56 20.40
C ARG A 172 32.64 4.56 19.06
N SER A 173 32.22 5.40 18.11
CA SER A 173 32.83 5.51 16.78
C SER A 173 34.14 6.31 16.76
N VAL A 174 34.46 7.04 17.85
CA VAL A 174 35.66 7.88 17.97
C VAL A 174 36.80 7.17 18.74
N LYS A 175 36.53 5.98 19.31
CA LYS A 175 37.53 5.09 19.90
C LYS A 175 38.04 4.08 18.88
#